data_AF-A0A084EMI7-F1
#
_entry.id   AF-A0A084EMI7-F1
#
_cell.length_a   1.000
_cell.length_b   1.000
_cell.length_c   1.000
_cell.angle_alpha   90.00
_cell.angle_beta   90.00
_cell.angle_gamma   90.00
#
_symmetry.space_group_name_H-M   'P 1'
#
loop_
_entity.id
_entity.type
_entity.pdbx_description
1 polymer ?
#
loop_
_entity_poly.entity_id
_entity_poly.type
_entity_poly.pdbx_seq_one_letter_code
_entity_poly.pdbx_strand_id
1 'polypeptide(L)'
;MVQGHTITRRFALDGDARRAVPALDSFLRHPRWRALARYAASFNVEPLIYIQTILTHRQEGAPDPQTQLHADTFHPAMKAWLFLEDVPAEGGPFTYVPGSHRLTPARAAWEKQRSLTARDGDCRLSARGSLRIDEAELAGLGLPPPRQFPVPANTLVIADTFGFHARGEAAQRSTRVELWAYGRRNPFRPLVGLDIWSLPGITERRINLRWGLRDAMARWIGHPWRPAGMKRPADD
;
A
#
# COMPACT_ATOMS: atom_id res chain seq x y z
N MET A 1 -7.06 6.84 -9.47
CA MET A 1 -8.21 6.42 -8.64
C MET A 1 -8.57 7.60 -7.74
N VAL A 2 -9.86 7.85 -7.58
CA VAL A 2 -10.40 8.86 -6.66
C VAL A 2 -10.80 8.17 -5.36
N GLN A 3 -10.34 8.68 -4.22
CA GLN A 3 -10.62 8.19 -2.87
C GLN A 3 -10.93 9.37 -1.97
N GLY A 4 -12.21 9.69 -1.80
CA GLY A 4 -12.60 10.92 -1.11
C GLY A 4 -12.07 12.16 -1.84
N HIS A 5 -11.49 13.10 -1.09
CA HIS A 5 -10.81 14.29 -1.61
C HIS A 5 -9.38 14.03 -2.19
N THR A 6 -8.93 12.77 -2.22
CA THR A 6 -7.57 12.41 -2.66
C THR A 6 -7.55 11.61 -3.96
N ILE A 7 -6.59 11.94 -4.83
CA ILE A 7 -6.30 11.19 -6.06
C ILE A 7 -5.04 10.35 -5.85
N THR A 8 -5.16 9.04 -6.02
CA THR A 8 -4.01 8.12 -6.12
C THR A 8 -3.74 7.85 -7.61
N ARG A 9 -2.54 8.16 -8.09
CA ARG A 9 -2.06 7.85 -9.45
C ARG A 9 -0.97 6.79 -9.37
N ARG A 10 -0.90 5.89 -10.36
CA ARG A 10 0.13 4.87 -10.46
C ARG A 10 0.66 4.76 -11.88
N PHE A 11 1.98 4.66 -11.98
CA PHE A 11 2.71 4.34 -13.19
C PHE A 11 3.35 2.97 -12.98
N ALA A 12 3.13 2.04 -13.90
CA ALA A 12 3.74 0.73 -13.83
C ALA A 12 5.26 0.87 -13.92
N LEU A 13 6.00 0.21 -13.02
CA LEU A 13 7.44 0.07 -13.18
C LEU A 13 7.74 -1.12 -14.11
N ASP A 14 7.33 -0.97 -15.37
CA ASP A 14 7.44 -1.99 -16.41
C ASP A 14 8.76 -1.91 -17.18
N GLY A 15 8.89 -2.71 -18.24
CA GLY A 15 10.09 -2.70 -19.08
C GLY A 15 10.38 -1.35 -19.74
N ASP A 16 9.36 -0.55 -20.05
CA ASP A 16 9.52 0.74 -20.73
C ASP A 16 9.99 1.80 -19.73
N ALA A 17 9.40 1.81 -18.51
CA ALA A 17 9.86 2.63 -17.41
C ALA A 17 11.32 2.33 -17.04
N ARG A 18 11.72 1.05 -17.01
CA ARG A 18 13.11 0.65 -16.73
C ARG A 18 14.09 1.10 -17.81
N ARG A 19 13.69 1.12 -19.08
CA ARG A 19 14.52 1.67 -20.18
C ARG A 19 14.61 3.20 -20.11
N ALA A 20 13.51 3.87 -19.75
CA ALA A 20 13.47 5.32 -19.60
C ALA A 20 14.27 5.81 -18.38
N VAL A 21 14.33 5.02 -17.30
CA VAL A 21 15.04 5.36 -16.06
C VAL A 21 15.95 4.21 -15.63
N PRO A 22 17.14 4.05 -16.27
CA PRO A 22 18.05 2.93 -15.98
C PRO A 22 18.52 2.85 -14.52
N ALA A 23 18.50 3.98 -13.79
CA ALA A 23 18.84 4.03 -12.37
C ALA A 23 17.92 3.16 -11.49
N LEU A 24 16.69 2.88 -11.93
CA LEU A 24 15.75 1.97 -11.24
C LEU A 24 16.34 0.58 -11.07
N ASP A 25 17.12 0.10 -12.04
CA ASP A 25 17.68 -1.25 -12.00
C ASP A 25 18.67 -1.44 -10.87
N SER A 26 19.35 -0.39 -10.43
CA SER A 26 20.23 -0.42 -9.26
C SER A 26 19.41 -0.67 -7.99
N PHE A 27 18.31 0.07 -7.80
CA PHE A 27 17.41 -0.11 -6.65
C PHE A 27 16.76 -1.49 -6.66
N LEU A 28 16.20 -1.93 -7.79
CA LEU A 28 15.49 -3.21 -7.91
C LEU A 28 16.39 -4.42 -7.62
N ARG A 29 17.67 -4.34 -7.97
CA ARG A 29 18.67 -5.39 -7.70
C ARG A 29 19.34 -5.26 -6.34
N HIS A 30 19.09 -4.17 -5.60
CA HIS A 30 19.77 -3.92 -4.34
C HIS A 30 19.43 -5.02 -3.30
N PRO A 31 20.44 -5.70 -2.71
CA PRO A 31 20.20 -6.86 -1.85
C PRO A 31 19.40 -6.52 -0.60
N ARG A 32 19.64 -5.35 0.01
CA ARG A 32 18.88 -4.90 1.19
C ARG A 32 17.39 -4.68 0.88
N TRP A 33 17.08 -4.09 -0.28
CA TRP A 33 15.70 -3.89 -0.72
C TRP A 33 14.99 -5.24 -0.83
N ARG A 34 15.58 -6.16 -1.59
CA ARG A 34 15.01 -7.51 -1.84
C ARG A 34 14.82 -8.28 -0.54
N ALA A 35 15.81 -8.26 0.35
CA ALA A 35 15.75 -8.94 1.63
C ALA A 35 14.63 -8.37 2.52
N LEU A 36 14.56 -7.05 2.70
CA LEU A 36 13.55 -6.41 3.54
C LEU A 36 12.13 -6.60 2.97
N ALA A 37 11.96 -6.44 1.66
CA ALA A 37 10.69 -6.62 0.98
C ALA A 37 10.14 -8.05 1.19
N ARG A 38 10.99 -9.07 1.04
CA ARG A 38 10.61 -10.47 1.21
C ARG A 38 10.38 -10.84 2.67
N TYR A 39 11.20 -10.31 3.57
CA TYR A 39 11.05 -10.50 5.01
C TYR A 39 9.71 -9.95 5.50
N ALA A 40 9.42 -8.67 5.21
CA ALA A 40 8.16 -8.04 5.63
C ALA A 40 6.93 -8.67 4.95
N ALA A 41 7.07 -9.20 3.73
CA ALA A 41 5.98 -9.88 3.04
C ALA A 41 5.74 -11.30 3.59
N SER A 42 6.70 -11.88 4.33
CA SER A 42 6.74 -13.31 4.67
C SER A 42 6.75 -14.26 3.46
N PHE A 43 7.19 -13.76 2.29
CA PHE A 43 7.23 -14.52 1.03
C PHE A 43 8.49 -14.18 0.22
N ASN A 44 9.12 -15.20 -0.35
CA ASN A 44 10.26 -15.05 -1.27
C ASN A 44 9.76 -14.80 -2.71
N VAL A 45 9.18 -13.62 -2.92
CA VAL A 45 8.62 -13.19 -4.21
C VAL A 45 8.99 -11.74 -4.51
N GLU A 46 9.05 -11.38 -5.78
CA GLU A 46 9.25 -10.00 -6.21
C GLU A 46 7.97 -9.19 -5.99
N PRO A 47 8.00 -8.06 -5.26
CA PRO A 47 6.82 -7.23 -5.05
C PRO A 47 6.42 -6.50 -6.34
N LEU A 48 5.15 -6.11 -6.45
CA LEU A 48 4.73 -5.21 -7.51
C LEU A 48 5.14 -3.78 -7.14
N ILE A 49 5.74 -3.07 -8.08
CA ILE A 49 6.33 -1.76 -7.84
C ILE A 49 5.75 -0.78 -8.86
N TYR A 50 5.43 0.41 -8.37
CA TYR A 50 4.85 1.50 -9.13
C TYR A 50 5.57 2.79 -8.75
N ILE A 51 5.62 3.75 -9.66
CA ILE A 51 5.67 5.14 -9.22
C ILE A 51 4.24 5.48 -8.78
N GLN A 52 4.06 5.92 -7.55
CA GLN A 52 2.79 6.35 -7.02
C GLN A 52 2.83 7.84 -6.74
N THR A 53 1.76 8.53 -7.11
CA THR A 53 1.54 9.93 -6.73
C THR A 53 0.29 10.00 -5.88
N ILE A 54 0.40 10.59 -4.69
CA ILE A 54 -0.72 10.94 -3.83
C ILE A 54 -0.96 12.45 -3.95
N LEU A 55 -2.13 12.82 -4.45
CA LEU A 55 -2.54 14.20 -4.60
C LEU A 55 -3.72 14.46 -3.67
N THR A 56 -3.44 15.03 -2.49
CA THR A 56 -4.46 15.32 -1.47
C THR A 56 -5.18 16.63 -1.81
N HIS A 57 -6.45 16.74 -1.38
CA HIS A 57 -7.29 17.93 -1.56
C HIS A 57 -7.32 18.46 -3.01
N ARG A 58 -7.34 17.54 -3.99
CA ARG A 58 -7.43 17.90 -5.43
C ARG A 58 -8.86 18.01 -5.95
N GLN A 59 -9.81 17.60 -5.13
CA GLN A 59 -11.21 17.54 -5.47
C GLN A 59 -12.00 17.60 -4.17
N GLU A 60 -13.20 18.17 -4.25
CA GLU A 60 -14.14 18.13 -3.15
C GLU A 60 -14.68 16.71 -2.95
N GLY A 61 -14.91 16.32 -1.70
CA GLY A 61 -15.46 15.02 -1.37
C GLY A 61 -15.31 14.64 0.08
N ALA A 62 -15.88 13.49 0.43
CA ALA A 62 -15.70 12.88 1.75
C ALA A 62 -14.21 12.66 2.07
N PRO A 63 -13.84 12.54 3.37
CA PRO A 63 -12.48 12.22 3.79
C PRO A 63 -11.90 11.02 3.05
N ASP A 64 -10.59 11.07 2.77
CA ASP A 64 -9.89 9.94 2.17
C ASP A 64 -9.94 8.71 3.10
N PRO A 65 -10.55 7.58 2.68
CA PRO A 65 -10.64 6.40 3.53
C PRO A 65 -9.28 5.79 3.92
N GLN A 66 -8.19 6.19 3.28
CA GLN A 66 -6.85 5.74 3.66
C GLN A 66 -6.32 6.44 4.93
N THR A 67 -6.95 7.52 5.41
CA THR A 67 -6.53 8.22 6.63
C THR A 67 -7.08 7.60 7.91
N GLN A 68 -8.04 6.67 7.79
CA GLN A 68 -8.51 5.83 8.89
C GLN A 68 -7.53 4.67 9.13
N LEU A 69 -7.18 4.41 10.40
CA LEU A 69 -6.32 3.28 10.77
C LEU A 69 -6.94 1.95 10.33
N HIS A 70 -6.11 1.11 9.72
CA HIS A 70 -6.54 -0.16 9.16
C HIS A 70 -5.43 -1.19 9.06
N ALA A 71 -5.84 -2.45 9.01
CA ALA A 71 -5.03 -3.53 8.47
C ALA A 71 -5.45 -3.78 7.01
N ASP A 72 -4.49 -4.09 6.13
CA ASP A 72 -4.79 -4.42 4.73
C ASP A 72 -5.41 -5.82 4.58
N THR A 73 -5.12 -6.69 5.54
CA THR A 73 -5.53 -8.10 5.58
C THR A 73 -5.24 -8.70 6.97
N PHE A 74 -5.54 -9.98 7.16
CA PHE A 74 -5.41 -10.73 8.42
C PHE A 74 -4.06 -11.46 8.56
N HIS A 75 -3.14 -11.29 7.61
CA HIS A 75 -1.85 -11.98 7.54
C HIS A 75 -0.77 -11.01 7.06
N PRO A 76 0.53 -11.30 7.26
CA PRO A 76 1.59 -10.42 6.81
C PRO A 76 1.46 -10.01 5.34
N ALA A 77 1.57 -8.71 5.09
CA ALA A 77 1.53 -8.13 3.76
C ALA A 77 2.48 -6.94 3.76
N MET A 78 3.32 -6.83 2.74
CA MET A 78 4.30 -5.75 2.67
C MET A 78 3.78 -4.60 1.82
N LYS A 79 3.95 -3.38 2.33
CA LYS A 79 4.03 -2.18 1.50
C LYS A 79 5.36 -1.47 1.76
N ALA A 80 5.87 -0.80 0.73
CA ALA A 80 7.06 0.02 0.82
C ALA A 80 6.88 1.35 0.10
N TRP A 81 7.60 2.35 0.60
CA TRP A 81 7.60 3.72 0.10
C TRP A 81 9.04 4.21 0.09
N LEU A 82 9.65 4.32 -1.10
CA LEU A 82 10.85 5.15 -1.27
C LEU A 82 10.37 6.54 -1.68
N PHE A 83 10.42 7.48 -0.74
CA PHE A 83 9.97 8.85 -0.97
C PHE A 83 10.97 9.57 -1.87
N LEU A 84 10.48 10.17 -2.96
CA LEU A 84 11.33 10.90 -3.92
C LEU A 84 11.39 12.40 -3.61
N GLU A 85 10.58 12.83 -2.65
CA GLU A 85 10.43 14.21 -2.18
C GLU A 85 10.40 14.20 -0.65
N ASP A 86 10.69 15.34 -0.03
CA ASP A 86 10.52 15.51 1.41
C ASP A 86 9.04 15.36 1.78
N VAL A 87 8.78 14.66 2.89
CA VAL A 87 7.43 14.46 3.42
C VAL A 87 7.38 15.02 4.83
N PRO A 88 6.95 16.28 4.99
CA PRO A 88 6.82 16.89 6.31
C PRO A 88 5.60 16.32 7.06
N ALA A 89 5.46 16.64 8.34
CA ALA A 89 4.40 16.07 9.18
C ALA A 89 2.99 16.47 8.68
N GLU A 90 2.85 17.69 8.20
CA GLU A 90 1.64 18.25 7.59
C GLU A 90 1.40 17.77 6.14
N GLY A 91 2.38 17.08 5.54
CA GLY A 91 2.34 16.57 4.17
C GLY A 91 1.58 15.23 4.03
N GLY A 92 1.01 14.74 5.13
CA GLY A 92 0.31 13.46 5.21
C GLY A 92 1.25 12.24 5.15
N PRO A 93 2.29 12.15 6.01
CA PRO A 93 3.28 11.07 6.01
C PRO A 93 2.66 9.69 6.27
N PHE A 94 3.43 8.62 6.11
CA PHE A 94 2.95 7.30 6.53
C PHE A 94 2.74 7.28 8.06
N THR A 95 1.67 6.63 8.50
CA THR A 95 1.32 6.46 9.92
C THR A 95 1.22 4.98 10.24
N TYR A 96 1.79 4.55 11.37
CA TYR A 96 1.79 3.15 11.79
C TYR A 96 1.60 3.02 13.30
N VAL A 97 0.95 1.96 13.76
CA VAL A 97 0.88 1.61 15.19
C VAL A 97 1.96 0.57 15.52
N PRO A 98 3.06 0.95 16.19
CA PRO A 98 4.15 0.02 16.49
C PRO A 98 3.67 -1.23 17.25
N GLY A 99 4.12 -2.40 16.81
CA GLY A 99 3.77 -3.69 17.43
C GLY A 99 2.42 -4.28 17.01
N SER A 100 1.55 -3.53 16.33
CA SER A 100 0.20 -3.99 15.94
C SER A 100 0.15 -5.14 14.92
N HIS A 101 1.25 -5.39 14.19
CA HIS A 101 1.43 -6.56 13.31
C HIS A 101 1.65 -7.87 14.09
N ARG A 102 1.87 -7.80 15.41
CA ARG A 102 2.03 -9.01 16.22
C ARG A 102 0.67 -9.55 16.60
N LEU A 103 0.41 -10.81 16.25
CA LEU A 103 -0.84 -11.49 16.58
C LEU A 103 -0.83 -11.96 18.04
N THR A 104 -0.91 -11.02 18.98
CA THR A 104 -1.11 -11.32 20.41
C THR A 104 -2.50 -11.94 20.63
N PRO A 105 -2.76 -12.63 21.75
CA PRO A 105 -4.09 -13.17 22.05
C PRO A 105 -5.19 -12.10 22.00
N ALA A 106 -4.93 -10.89 22.52
CA ALA A 106 -5.87 -9.76 22.46
C ALA A 106 -6.12 -9.30 21.01
N ARG A 107 -5.04 -9.17 20.21
CA ARG A 107 -5.14 -8.82 18.79
C ARG A 107 -5.94 -9.86 18.00
N ALA A 108 -5.72 -11.15 18.25
CA ALA A 108 -6.43 -12.25 17.61
C ALA A 108 -7.92 -12.30 17.98
N ALA A 109 -8.24 -12.06 19.26
CA ALA A 109 -9.62 -11.96 19.72
C ALA A 109 -10.35 -10.78 19.04
N TRP A 110 -9.70 -9.62 18.95
CA TRP A 110 -10.22 -8.46 18.23
C TRP A 110 -10.43 -8.76 16.74
N GLU A 111 -9.46 -9.37 16.06
CA GLU A 111 -9.57 -9.77 14.64
C GLU A 111 -10.78 -10.68 14.43
N LYS A 112 -10.94 -11.69 15.29
CA LYS A 112 -12.07 -12.61 15.25
C LYS A 112 -13.39 -11.86 15.43
N GLN A 113 -13.52 -11.05 16.49
CA GLN A 113 -14.75 -10.31 16.77
C GLN A 113 -15.12 -9.38 15.61
N ARG A 114 -14.15 -8.61 15.09
CA ARG A 114 -14.36 -7.74 13.95
C ARG A 114 -14.74 -8.51 12.68
N SER A 115 -14.12 -9.68 12.44
CA SER A 115 -14.47 -10.50 11.27
C SER A 115 -15.92 -11.01 11.29
N LEU A 116 -16.48 -11.29 12.47
CA LEU A 116 -17.85 -11.77 12.63
C LEU A 116 -18.88 -10.68 12.33
N THR A 117 -18.54 -9.41 12.57
CA THR A 117 -19.45 -8.28 12.37
C THR A 117 -19.15 -7.48 11.11
N ALA A 118 -17.99 -7.68 10.47
CA ALA A 118 -17.53 -6.87 9.34
C ALA A 118 -18.50 -6.85 8.15
N ARG A 119 -19.21 -7.96 7.86
CA ARG A 119 -20.17 -8.04 6.75
C ARG A 119 -21.41 -7.17 7.00
N ASP A 120 -21.92 -7.20 8.22
CA ASP A 120 -23.22 -6.65 8.58
C ASP A 120 -23.10 -5.28 9.28
N GLY A 121 -21.87 -4.84 9.59
CA GLY A 121 -21.59 -3.53 10.17
C GLY A 121 -21.49 -2.39 9.15
N ASP A 122 -21.39 -1.17 9.65
CA ASP A 122 -21.48 0.05 8.83
C ASP A 122 -20.20 0.37 8.04
N CYS A 123 -19.08 -0.30 8.36
CA CYS A 123 -17.81 -0.05 7.67
C CYS A 123 -17.64 -0.93 6.43
N ARG A 124 -18.05 -0.40 5.27
CA ARG A 124 -17.90 -1.06 3.96
C ARG A 124 -16.48 -1.54 3.63
N LEU A 125 -15.44 -0.86 4.15
CA LEU A 125 -14.05 -1.26 3.89
C LEU A 125 -13.62 -2.45 4.75
N SER A 126 -14.08 -2.51 6.00
CA SER A 126 -13.93 -3.70 6.85
C SER A 126 -14.64 -4.90 6.22
N ALA A 127 -15.86 -4.72 5.68
CA ALA A 127 -16.59 -5.77 4.96
C ALA A 127 -15.81 -6.35 3.76
N ARG A 128 -14.88 -5.57 3.18
CA ARG A 128 -14.00 -5.98 2.07
C ARG A 128 -12.66 -6.55 2.52
N GLY A 129 -12.49 -6.79 3.83
CA GLY A 129 -11.31 -7.41 4.42
C GLY A 129 -10.18 -6.44 4.79
N SER A 130 -10.42 -5.12 4.74
CA SER A 130 -9.50 -4.11 5.28
C SER A 130 -10.08 -3.57 6.58
N LEU A 131 -9.88 -4.33 7.65
CA LEU A 131 -10.47 -4.05 8.96
C LEU A 131 -9.97 -2.71 9.50
N ARG A 132 -10.93 -1.88 9.91
CA ARG A 132 -10.72 -0.57 10.52
C ARG A 132 -10.73 -0.66 12.03
N ILE A 133 -9.93 0.19 12.66
CA ILE A 133 -9.85 0.34 14.11
C ILE A 133 -9.87 1.82 14.47
N ASP A 134 -10.58 2.16 15.53
CA ASP A 134 -10.55 3.50 16.10
C ASP A 134 -9.35 3.64 17.07
N GLU A 135 -8.74 4.81 17.14
CA GLU A 135 -7.57 5.05 18.01
C GLU A 135 -7.86 4.75 19.48
N ALA A 136 -9.10 5.01 19.94
CA ALA A 136 -9.53 4.72 21.31
C ALA A 136 -9.49 3.21 21.66
N GLU A 137 -9.58 2.32 20.67
CA GLU A 137 -9.51 0.88 20.88
C GLU A 137 -8.08 0.37 21.10
N LEU A 138 -7.06 1.12 20.69
CA LEU A 138 -5.66 0.69 20.71
C LEU A 138 -5.19 0.36 22.13
N ALA A 139 -5.57 1.17 23.11
CA ALA A 139 -5.23 0.96 24.51
C ALA A 139 -5.77 -0.38 25.04
N GLY A 140 -6.99 -0.77 24.62
CA GLY A 140 -7.59 -2.05 24.98
C GLY A 140 -6.85 -3.26 24.40
N LEU A 141 -6.05 -3.06 23.36
CA LEU A 141 -5.17 -4.07 22.77
C LEU A 141 -3.74 -4.03 23.33
N GLY A 142 -3.47 -3.14 24.30
CA GLY A 142 -2.12 -2.88 24.80
C GLY A 142 -1.19 -2.28 23.74
N LEU A 143 -1.76 -1.60 22.74
CA LEU A 143 -1.01 -0.97 21.65
C LEU A 143 -0.77 0.51 21.96
N PRO A 144 0.40 1.06 21.55
CA PRO A 144 0.67 2.48 21.68
C PRO A 144 -0.18 3.31 20.69
N PRO A 145 -0.23 4.64 20.86
CA PRO A 145 -0.78 5.54 19.85
C PRO A 145 -0.08 5.38 18.48
N PRO A 146 -0.76 5.75 17.38
CA PRO A 146 -0.14 5.75 16.06
C PRO A 146 1.03 6.74 15.99
N ARG A 147 2.09 6.35 15.28
CA ARG A 147 3.27 7.16 15.02
C ARG A 147 3.31 7.57 13.55
N GLN A 148 3.51 8.85 13.31
CA GLN A 148 3.77 9.40 11.97
C GLN A 148 5.26 9.30 11.61
N PHE A 149 5.55 9.18 10.32
CA PHE A 149 6.90 9.09 9.77
C PHE A 149 7.16 10.22 8.76
N PRO A 150 7.31 11.47 9.21
CA PRO A 150 7.87 12.53 8.36
C PRO A 150 9.32 12.19 8.06
N VAL A 151 9.71 12.31 6.79
CA VAL A 151 11.01 11.85 6.30
C VAL A 151 11.52 12.75 5.18
N PRO A 152 12.85 12.93 5.06
CA PRO A 152 13.41 13.58 3.88
C PRO A 152 13.30 12.68 2.65
N ALA A 153 13.45 13.27 1.47
CA ALA A 153 13.59 12.58 0.20
C ALA A 153 14.68 11.50 0.27
N ASN A 154 14.57 10.49 -0.57
CA ASN A 154 15.46 9.33 -0.62
C ASN A 154 15.42 8.44 0.65
N THR A 155 14.33 8.51 1.41
CA THR A 155 14.08 7.63 2.56
C THR A 155 13.18 6.47 2.17
N LEU A 156 13.60 5.25 2.48
CA LEU A 156 12.82 4.03 2.30
C LEU A 156 12.12 3.62 3.60
N VAL A 157 10.79 3.59 3.58
CA VAL A 157 9.97 3.00 4.64
C VAL A 157 9.37 1.70 4.13
N ILE A 158 9.45 0.63 4.94
CA ILE A 158 8.83 -0.68 4.65
C ILE A 158 8.04 -1.08 5.89
N ALA A 159 6.82 -1.55 5.70
CA ALA A 159 5.96 -2.01 6.79
C ALA A 159 5.27 -3.33 6.45
N ASP A 160 5.09 -4.16 7.47
CA ASP A 160 4.04 -5.18 7.48
C ASP A 160 2.69 -4.51 7.78
N THR A 161 1.83 -4.48 6.77
CA THR A 161 0.52 -3.84 6.77
C THR A 161 -0.61 -4.73 7.25
N PHE A 162 -0.30 -5.92 7.79
CA PHE A 162 -1.14 -6.54 8.80
C PHE A 162 -1.23 -5.66 10.06
N GLY A 163 -0.16 -4.94 10.37
CA GLY A 163 -0.21 -3.90 11.40
C GLY A 163 -1.11 -2.74 11.00
N PHE A 164 -1.71 -2.12 12.01
CA PHE A 164 -2.55 -0.95 11.83
C PHE A 164 -1.74 0.22 11.31
N HIS A 165 -2.20 0.79 10.21
CA HIS A 165 -1.54 1.87 9.52
C HIS A 165 -2.56 2.78 8.84
N ALA A 166 -2.12 3.96 8.46
CA ALA A 166 -2.90 4.93 7.71
C ALA A 166 -2.00 5.82 6.87
N ARG A 167 -2.60 6.52 5.92
CA ARG A 167 -2.06 7.76 5.39
C ARG A 167 -2.26 8.85 6.44
N GLY A 168 -1.24 9.64 6.75
CA GLY A 168 -1.40 10.83 7.56
C GLY A 168 -2.31 11.83 6.86
N GLU A 169 -3.11 12.57 7.64
CA GLU A 169 -3.93 13.64 7.09
C GLU A 169 -3.01 14.79 6.63
N ALA A 170 -3.22 15.29 5.42
CA ALA A 170 -2.50 16.46 4.94
C ALA A 170 -3.27 17.72 5.35
N ALA A 171 -2.58 18.71 5.93
CA ALA A 171 -3.23 19.94 6.41
C ALA A 171 -3.78 20.80 5.25
N GLN A 172 -3.17 20.67 4.07
CA GLN A 172 -3.51 21.42 2.86
C GLN A 172 -3.22 20.57 1.61
N ARG A 173 -3.60 21.11 0.44
CA ARG A 173 -3.29 20.53 -0.88
C ARG A 173 -1.81 20.14 -0.96
N SER A 174 -1.52 18.85 -1.08
CA SER A 174 -0.16 18.31 -1.16
C SER A 174 0.01 17.33 -2.33
N THR A 175 1.24 17.20 -2.81
CA THR A 175 1.66 16.18 -3.77
C THR A 175 2.76 15.37 -3.10
N ARG A 176 2.68 14.04 -3.23
CA ARG A 176 3.77 13.16 -2.81
C ARG A 176 4.05 12.12 -3.88
N VAL A 177 5.27 12.13 -4.42
CA VAL A 177 5.76 11.11 -5.36
C VAL A 177 6.67 10.12 -4.64
N GLU A 178 6.42 8.83 -4.88
CA GLU A 178 7.11 7.73 -4.21
C GLU A 178 7.27 6.53 -5.17
N LEU A 179 8.35 5.76 -5.03
CA LEU A 179 8.31 4.38 -5.48
C LEU A 179 7.54 3.59 -4.44
N TRP A 180 6.35 3.16 -4.83
CA TRP A 180 5.46 2.38 -3.99
C TRP A 180 5.51 0.92 -4.40
N ALA A 181 5.73 0.04 -3.43
CA ALA A 181 5.69 -1.39 -3.66
C ALA A 181 4.63 -2.06 -2.80
N TYR A 182 4.08 -3.17 -3.30
CA TYR A 182 3.32 -4.09 -2.47
C TYR A 182 3.65 -5.55 -2.75
N GLY A 183 3.75 -6.32 -1.66
CA GLY A 183 3.98 -7.75 -1.66
C GLY A 183 2.89 -8.42 -0.82
N ARG A 184 1.89 -8.99 -1.48
CA ARG A 184 0.87 -9.81 -0.82
C ARG A 184 0.65 -11.07 -1.63
N ARG A 185 0.73 -12.22 -0.95
CA ARG A 185 0.48 -13.53 -1.53
C ARG A 185 -0.58 -14.25 -0.70
N ASN A 186 -1.23 -15.24 -1.29
CA ASN A 186 -2.21 -16.05 -0.57
C ASN A 186 -1.48 -16.81 0.57
N PRO A 187 -1.89 -16.62 1.84
CA PRO A 187 -1.23 -17.19 3.01
C PRO A 187 -1.35 -18.72 3.09
N PHE A 188 -2.28 -19.32 2.33
CA PHE A 188 -2.52 -20.77 2.32
C PHE A 188 -1.70 -21.52 1.26
N ARG A 189 -0.74 -20.86 0.60
CA ARG A 189 0.16 -21.55 -0.33
C ARG A 189 1.18 -22.38 0.46
N PRO A 190 1.47 -23.63 0.04
CA PRO A 190 2.39 -24.51 0.76
C PRO A 190 3.85 -24.04 0.67
N LEU A 191 4.19 -23.23 -0.34
CA LEU A 191 5.55 -22.74 -0.57
C LEU A 191 5.57 -21.21 -0.53
N VAL A 192 6.56 -20.70 0.21
CA VAL A 192 6.82 -19.25 0.33
C VAL A 192 7.46 -18.64 -0.92
N GLY A 193 7.90 -19.46 -1.88
CA GLY A 193 8.56 -19.05 -3.12
C GLY A 193 7.93 -19.64 -4.39
N LEU A 194 8.78 -19.96 -5.37
CA LEU A 194 8.42 -20.53 -6.68
C LEU A 194 7.31 -19.77 -7.40
N ASP A 195 7.42 -18.45 -7.37
CA ASP A 195 6.51 -17.58 -8.09
C ASP A 195 6.96 -17.39 -9.53
N ILE A 196 6.23 -17.98 -10.48
CA ILE A 196 6.49 -17.77 -11.91
C ILE A 196 6.42 -16.28 -12.27
N TRP A 197 5.61 -15.49 -11.56
CA TRP A 197 5.51 -14.04 -11.77
C TRP A 197 6.72 -13.26 -11.26
N SER A 198 7.65 -13.92 -10.56
CA SER A 198 8.90 -13.35 -10.05
C SER A 198 10.10 -13.73 -10.92
N LEU A 199 9.89 -14.47 -12.02
CA LEU A 199 10.97 -14.80 -12.96
C LEU A 199 11.36 -13.56 -13.80
N PRO A 200 12.65 -13.40 -14.13
CA PRO A 200 13.10 -12.39 -15.09
C PRO A 200 12.36 -12.54 -16.43
N GLY A 201 11.99 -11.42 -17.05
CA GLY A 201 11.21 -11.39 -18.30
C GLY A 201 9.69 -11.43 -18.09
N ILE A 202 9.22 -12.03 -16.99
CA ILE A 202 7.80 -12.04 -16.59
C ILE A 202 7.51 -10.90 -15.60
N THR A 203 8.43 -10.68 -14.65
CA THR A 203 8.30 -9.70 -13.56
C THR A 203 8.03 -8.28 -14.06
N GLU A 204 8.66 -7.91 -15.17
CA GLU A 204 8.58 -6.60 -15.81
C GLU A 204 7.28 -6.41 -16.61
N ARG A 205 6.63 -7.50 -17.02
CA ARG A 205 5.44 -7.47 -17.88
C ARG A 205 4.14 -7.67 -17.11
N ARG A 206 4.21 -8.26 -15.92
CA ARG A 206 3.05 -8.70 -15.14
C ARG A 206 2.10 -7.57 -14.72
N ILE A 207 2.59 -6.35 -14.53
CA ILE A 207 1.73 -5.22 -14.16
C ILE A 207 0.80 -4.88 -15.32
N ASN A 208 1.36 -4.73 -16.53
CA ASN A 208 0.58 -4.39 -17.72
C ASN A 208 -0.38 -5.52 -18.10
N LEU A 209 0.04 -6.78 -17.96
CA LEU A 209 -0.86 -7.93 -18.15
C LEU A 209 -2.04 -7.89 -17.16
N ARG A 210 -1.78 -7.60 -15.88
CA ARG A 210 -2.83 -7.48 -14.85
C ARG A 210 -3.77 -6.32 -15.13
N TRP A 211 -3.25 -5.18 -15.57
CA TRP A 211 -4.06 -4.01 -15.93
C TRP A 211 -4.92 -4.30 -17.16
N GLY A 212 -4.35 -4.81 -18.25
CA GLY A 212 -5.09 -5.17 -19.45
C GLY A 212 -6.20 -6.20 -19.19
N LEU A 213 -5.92 -7.23 -18.38
CA LEU A 213 -6.96 -8.20 -17.97
C LEU A 213 -8.08 -7.52 -17.16
N ARG A 214 -7.73 -6.60 -16.26
CA ARG A 214 -8.71 -5.89 -15.44
C ARG A 214 -9.56 -4.92 -16.27
N ASP A 215 -8.95 -4.24 -17.24
CA ASP A 215 -9.63 -3.36 -18.19
C ASP A 215 -10.60 -4.16 -19.08
N ALA A 216 -10.18 -5.32 -19.57
CA ALA A 216 -11.04 -6.21 -20.36
C ALA A 216 -12.28 -6.68 -19.57
N MET A 217 -12.13 -6.94 -18.27
CA MET A 217 -13.22 -7.36 -17.39
C MET A 217 -13.99 -6.19 -16.76
N ALA A 218 -13.58 -4.94 -16.99
CA ALA A 218 -14.10 -3.76 -16.30
C ALA A 218 -15.63 -3.61 -16.38
N ARG A 219 -16.23 -4.03 -17.50
CA ARG A 219 -17.69 -4.00 -17.71
C ARG A 219 -18.46 -4.93 -16.76
N TRP A 220 -17.82 -6.00 -16.27
CA TRP A 220 -18.46 -7.00 -15.41
C TRP A 220 -18.15 -6.81 -13.93
N ILE A 221 -16.94 -6.38 -13.59
CA ILE A 221 -16.47 -6.29 -12.19
C ILE A 221 -16.22 -4.85 -11.71
N GLY A 222 -16.42 -3.86 -12.59
CA GLY A 222 -16.10 -2.46 -12.34
C GLY A 222 -14.59 -2.16 -12.34
N HIS A 223 -14.25 -0.88 -12.50
CA HIS A 223 -12.86 -0.44 -12.53
C HIS A 223 -12.66 0.84 -11.71
N PRO A 224 -11.89 0.79 -10.60
CA PRO A 224 -11.67 1.98 -9.76
C PRO A 224 -10.55 2.88 -10.31
N TRP A 225 -9.80 2.42 -11.30
CA TRP A 225 -8.77 3.20 -11.97
C TRP A 225 -9.31 3.74 -13.30
N ARG A 226 -8.82 4.89 -13.73
CA ARG A 226 -9.11 5.45 -15.05
C ARG A 226 -7.78 5.78 -15.73
N PRO A 227 -7.63 5.54 -17.04
CA PRO A 227 -6.48 6.02 -17.79
C PRO A 227 -6.36 7.54 -17.62
N ALA A 228 -5.15 8.01 -17.34
CA ALA A 228 -4.84 9.44 -17.20
C ALA A 228 -4.01 9.98 -18.38
N GLY A 229 -3.75 9.14 -19.39
CA GLY A 229 -2.84 9.46 -20.50
C GLY A 229 -1.38 9.52 -20.06
N MET A 230 -0.56 10.14 -20.90
CA MET A 230 0.85 10.39 -20.60
C MET A 230 0.96 11.60 -19.66
N LYS A 231 1.43 11.36 -18.44
CA LYS A 231 1.68 12.38 -17.42
C LYS A 231 3.05 12.18 -16.80
N ARG A 232 3.66 13.24 -16.29
CA ARG A 232 4.79 13.13 -15.37
C ARG A 232 4.26 12.81 -13.96
N PRO A 233 5.05 12.13 -13.11
CA PRO A 233 4.60 11.78 -11.77
C PRO A 233 4.18 12.96 -10.89
N ALA A 234 4.83 14.11 -11.03
CA ALA A 234 4.55 15.31 -10.25
C ALA A 234 3.48 16.23 -10.87
N ASP A 235 2.95 15.91 -12.06
CA ASP A 235 1.89 16.72 -12.68
C ASP A 235 0.61 16.66 -11.85
N ASP A 236 -0.09 17.79 -11.74
CA ASP A 236 -1.44 17.84 -11.17
C ASP A 236 -2.44 16.98 -11.99
#